data_AF-A0A933Z248-F1
#
_entry.id   AF-A0A933Z248-F1
#
_cell.length_a   1.000
_cell.length_b   1.000
_cell.length_c   1.000
_cell.angle_alpha   90.00
_cell.angle_beta   90.00
_cell.angle_gamma   90.00
#
_symmetry.space_group_name_H-M   'P 1'
#
loop_
_entity.id
_entity.type
_entity.pdbx_description
1 polymer ?
#
loop_
_entity_poly.entity_id
_entity_poly.type
_entity_poly.pdbx_seq_one_letter_code
_entity_poly.pdbx_strand_id
1 'polypeptide(L)'
;MKVRTLAFAVLLLMPAGLNAQDSASVRLVAQQNGQGLVMEERVLSLPKGAGQVILPELPATIDAHTLQVRSKTSPKGLKIHDLALDEELLTPSSLLKRHLGKKVTLVLPDGKSRDGRIQKEAVVLSTDEAPLFLVDGKVYAGPYDAVIYPELPDNLSAKPRLSLNVENAGPARQTLELAYLAREIGWRMDYVLTMNKAGTSGLLSGWATLTNRSGRDFRDASVELLAGEPRSVRPVMARALAGDGMLMAKASFVNESVESEELAEYHLYKLKNRVSLLNQQSRQVPLFEPAAIPVTRRLVGRSGALPSGREAEPRKENLDVVLSFRNIEASGLGAPLPKGTLRAFQDDAGTRHFLGEAGLERVPVGASAELRIGQAFDVSVERIVTDYEKTGKSSYRATWELRIRNSRKQSQQIVLQELLPGKWKMENASHKWNKASAGMLEFVVDVPPGRDAEPLVLKYTFNTEL
;
A
#
# COMPACT_ATOMS: atom_id res chain seq x y z
N MET A 1 47.91 -62.79 7.57
CA MET A 1 47.00 -62.07 8.48
C MET A 1 47.27 -60.58 8.35
N LYS A 2 46.23 -59.78 8.01
CA LYS A 2 46.21 -58.30 7.82
C LYS A 2 46.94 -57.75 6.58
N VAL A 3 46.16 -57.41 5.56
CA VAL A 3 46.51 -56.39 4.55
C VAL A 3 45.82 -55.10 4.97
N ARG A 4 46.60 -54.03 5.20
CA ARG A 4 46.11 -52.67 5.45
C ARG A 4 46.16 -51.92 4.13
N THR A 5 45.00 -51.61 3.57
CA THR A 5 44.89 -50.71 2.41
C THR A 5 44.73 -49.28 2.94
N LEU A 6 45.69 -48.42 2.58
CA LEU A 6 45.75 -47.01 2.92
C LEU A 6 44.81 -46.24 1.98
N ALA A 7 43.78 -45.57 2.51
CA ALA A 7 42.92 -44.69 1.72
C ALA A 7 43.54 -43.28 1.67
N PHE A 8 43.96 -42.86 0.47
CA PHE A 8 44.43 -41.50 0.19
C PHE A 8 43.21 -40.62 -0.08
N ALA A 9 42.85 -39.74 0.86
CA ALA A 9 41.83 -38.73 0.67
C ALA A 9 42.46 -37.47 0.04
N VAL A 10 42.18 -37.23 -1.24
CA VAL A 10 42.52 -35.97 -1.92
C VAL A 10 41.51 -34.92 -1.49
N LEU A 11 41.94 -33.98 -0.66
CA LEU A 11 41.14 -32.83 -0.23
C LEU A 11 41.21 -31.75 -1.32
N LEU A 12 40.17 -31.67 -2.16
CA LEU A 12 39.97 -30.56 -3.09
C LEU A 12 39.57 -29.31 -2.30
N LEU A 13 40.54 -28.42 -2.03
CA LEU A 13 40.26 -27.06 -1.57
C LEU A 13 39.60 -26.29 -2.73
N MET A 14 38.28 -26.10 -2.65
CA MET A 14 37.64 -24.99 -3.37
C MET A 14 37.98 -23.68 -2.66
N PRO A 15 38.37 -22.60 -3.36
CA PRO A 15 38.53 -21.31 -2.73
C PRO A 15 37.16 -20.84 -2.26
N ALA A 16 36.98 -20.82 -0.94
CA ALA A 16 35.86 -20.16 -0.30
C ALA A 16 35.89 -18.68 -0.72
N GLY A 17 34.93 -18.26 -1.55
CA GLY A 17 34.63 -16.85 -1.70
C GLY A 17 34.34 -16.30 -0.30
N LEU A 18 35.17 -15.38 0.17
CA LEU A 18 34.91 -14.64 1.40
C LEU A 18 33.61 -13.86 1.22
N ASN A 19 32.50 -14.42 1.67
CA ASN A 19 31.29 -13.66 1.94
C ASN A 19 31.60 -12.77 3.14
N ALA A 20 31.87 -11.49 2.86
CA ALA A 20 32.02 -10.45 3.87
C ALA A 20 30.67 -10.26 4.59
N GLN A 21 30.46 -11.02 5.66
CA GLN A 21 29.43 -10.73 6.66
C GLN A 21 30.04 -9.76 7.68
N ASP A 22 30.25 -8.52 7.28
CA ASP A 22 30.63 -7.42 8.19
C ASP A 22 29.40 -6.53 8.38
N SER A 23 29.02 -6.33 9.64
CA SER A 23 27.79 -5.67 10.11
C SER A 23 27.48 -4.36 9.38
N ALA A 24 26.68 -4.44 8.32
CA ALA A 24 26.14 -3.28 7.64
C ALA A 24 25.11 -2.59 8.55
N SER A 25 25.38 -1.36 8.97
CA SER A 25 24.35 -0.54 9.57
C SER A 25 23.34 -0.21 8.47
N VAL A 26 22.13 -0.75 8.56
CA VAL A 26 21.05 -0.47 7.60
C VAL A 26 20.05 0.47 8.25
N ARG A 27 19.78 1.59 7.58
CA ARG A 27 18.66 2.48 7.88
C ARG A 27 17.67 2.38 6.73
N LEU A 28 16.40 2.14 7.08
CA LEU A 28 15.32 2.00 6.12
C LEU A 28 14.24 3.02 6.44
N VAL A 29 13.92 3.89 5.48
CA VAL A 29 12.75 4.78 5.56
C VAL A 29 11.68 4.21 4.64
N ALA A 30 10.64 3.60 5.21
CA ALA A 30 9.52 3.04 4.45
C ALA A 30 8.42 4.10 4.24
N GLN A 31 7.78 4.10 3.07
CA GLN A 31 6.68 5.00 2.72
C GLN A 31 5.38 4.23 2.47
N GLN A 32 4.23 4.92 2.58
CA GLN A 32 2.91 4.31 2.39
C GLN A 32 2.60 3.94 0.93
N ASN A 33 3.34 4.50 -0.03
CA ASN A 33 3.22 4.22 -1.47
C ASN A 33 4.04 2.99 -1.94
N GLY A 34 4.68 2.27 -1.01
CA GLY A 34 5.50 1.09 -1.31
C GLY A 34 6.94 1.38 -1.75
N GLN A 35 7.40 2.63 -1.66
CA GLN A 35 8.80 3.00 -1.86
C GLN A 35 9.54 3.05 -0.51
N GLY A 36 10.79 2.61 -0.50
CA GLY A 36 11.70 2.74 0.63
C GLY A 36 12.99 3.45 0.24
N LEU A 37 13.49 4.34 1.08
CA LEU A 37 14.87 4.82 1.04
C LEU A 37 15.72 3.88 1.89
N VAL A 38 16.72 3.27 1.28
CA VAL A 38 17.71 2.44 1.97
C VAL A 38 19.00 3.23 2.06
N MET A 39 19.53 3.36 3.27
CA MET A 39 20.88 3.83 3.53
C MET A 39 21.64 2.71 4.22
N GLU A 40 22.80 2.34 3.70
CA GLU A 40 23.59 1.27 4.30
C GLU A 40 25.09 1.53 4.19
N GLU A 41 25.82 0.98 5.16
CA GLU A 41 27.28 1.00 5.15
C GLU A 41 27.81 -0.39 4.82
N ARG A 42 28.80 -0.45 3.93
CA ARG A 42 29.43 -1.70 3.50
C ARG A 42 30.94 -1.57 3.55
N VAL A 43 31.59 -2.57 4.11
CA VAL A 43 33.05 -2.69 4.04
C VAL A 43 33.41 -3.48 2.77
N LEU A 44 34.09 -2.83 1.83
CA LEU A 44 34.49 -3.44 0.57
C LEU A 44 36.00 -3.33 0.35
N SER A 45 36.55 -4.31 -0.36
CA SER A 45 37.91 -4.26 -0.89
C SER A 45 37.88 -3.68 -2.30
N LEU A 46 38.44 -2.50 -2.46
CA LEU A 46 38.56 -1.76 -3.71
C LEU A 46 39.93 -2.01 -4.35
N PRO A 47 40.02 -2.12 -5.69
CA PRO A 47 41.30 -2.17 -6.39
C PRO A 47 42.09 -0.88 -6.13
N LYS A 48 43.42 -0.92 -6.27
CA LYS A 48 44.25 0.29 -6.26
C LYS A 48 44.28 0.86 -7.69
N GLY A 49 44.11 2.17 -7.83
CA GLY A 49 43.99 2.81 -9.14
C GLY A 49 42.64 2.51 -9.81
N ALA A 50 42.61 2.41 -11.14
CA ALA A 50 41.40 2.12 -11.89
C ALA A 50 40.99 0.63 -11.77
N GLY A 51 39.70 0.37 -11.60
CA GLY A 51 39.17 -0.99 -11.65
C GLY A 51 37.66 -1.06 -11.44
N GLN A 52 37.10 -2.27 -11.54
CA GLN A 52 35.68 -2.52 -11.38
C GLN A 52 35.39 -3.14 -10.00
N VAL A 53 34.30 -2.69 -9.37
CA VAL A 53 33.80 -3.21 -8.10
C VAL A 53 32.35 -3.64 -8.27
N ILE A 54 32.04 -4.87 -7.88
CA ILE A 54 30.67 -5.40 -7.94
C ILE A 54 30.01 -5.20 -6.58
N LEU A 55 28.82 -4.59 -6.55
CA LEU A 55 28.02 -4.45 -5.35
C LEU A 55 27.10 -5.67 -5.19
N PRO A 56 27.32 -6.55 -4.20
CA PRO A 56 26.49 -7.74 -4.01
C PRO A 56 25.16 -7.40 -3.34
N GLU A 57 24.20 -8.34 -3.35
CA GLU A 57 23.01 -8.28 -2.49
C GLU A 57 22.22 -6.95 -2.55
N LEU A 58 21.96 -6.40 -3.74
CA LEU A 58 21.02 -5.28 -3.88
C LEU A 58 19.59 -5.79 -4.00
N PRO A 59 18.58 -4.97 -3.62
CA PRO A 59 17.19 -5.32 -3.89
C PRO A 59 16.95 -5.48 -5.39
N ALA A 60 16.12 -6.46 -5.77
CA ALA A 60 15.67 -6.65 -7.14
C ALA A 60 14.83 -5.47 -7.67
N THR A 61 14.26 -4.68 -6.77
CA THR A 61 13.41 -3.52 -7.06
C THR A 61 14.12 -2.17 -6.88
N ILE A 62 15.45 -2.19 -6.82
CA ILE A 62 16.27 -0.97 -6.71
C ILE A 62 15.97 -0.01 -7.88
N ASP A 63 15.92 1.28 -7.58
CA ASP A 63 16.00 2.33 -8.58
C ASP A 63 17.46 2.79 -8.67
N ALA A 64 18.22 2.18 -9.58
CA ALA A 64 19.67 2.41 -9.67
C ALA A 64 20.03 3.85 -10.07
N HIS A 65 19.12 4.62 -10.69
CA HIS A 65 19.33 6.03 -11.00
C HIS A 65 19.39 6.91 -9.74
N THR A 66 18.89 6.40 -8.61
CA THR A 66 18.92 7.10 -7.33
C THR A 66 20.12 6.71 -6.47
N LEU A 67 20.93 5.74 -6.92
CA LEU A 67 22.04 5.24 -6.12
C LEU A 67 23.13 6.31 -6.00
N GLN A 68 23.40 6.66 -4.75
CA GLN A 68 24.55 7.45 -4.34
C GLN A 68 25.51 6.54 -3.59
N VAL A 69 26.80 6.64 -3.94
CA VAL A 69 27.87 5.88 -3.28
C VAL A 69 28.96 6.85 -2.89
N ARG A 70 29.38 6.82 -1.63
CA ARG A 70 30.52 7.62 -1.13
C ARG A 70 31.40 6.78 -0.22
N SER A 71 32.71 7.03 -0.27
CA SER A 71 33.62 6.45 0.72
C SER A 71 33.59 7.26 2.01
N LYS A 72 33.37 6.60 3.14
CA LYS A 72 33.57 7.19 4.48
C LYS A 72 35.02 7.13 4.92
N THR A 73 35.79 6.17 4.38
CA THR A 73 37.22 5.99 4.71
C THR A 73 38.11 6.98 3.95
N SER A 74 37.86 7.22 2.66
CA SER A 74 38.63 8.13 1.82
C SER A 74 37.72 8.91 0.84
N PRO A 75 36.95 9.90 1.32
CA PRO A 75 35.96 10.61 0.49
C PRO A 75 36.55 11.29 -0.75
N LYS A 76 37.79 11.81 -0.66
CA LYS A 76 38.49 12.46 -1.77
C LYS A 76 39.33 11.48 -2.61
N GLY A 77 39.58 10.28 -2.10
CA GLY A 77 40.46 9.29 -2.72
C GLY A 77 39.72 8.24 -3.54
N LEU A 78 38.39 8.21 -3.52
CA LEU A 78 37.56 7.36 -4.37
C LEU A 78 36.81 8.20 -5.37
N LYS A 79 37.06 7.98 -6.66
CA LYS A 79 36.24 8.51 -7.77
C LYS A 79 35.45 7.37 -8.39
N ILE A 80 34.19 7.63 -8.72
CA ILE A 80 33.32 6.70 -9.45
C ILE A 80 33.14 7.31 -10.83
N HIS A 81 33.58 6.59 -11.86
CA HIS A 81 33.53 7.04 -13.26
C HIS A 81 32.18 6.73 -13.88
N ASP A 82 31.71 5.50 -13.68
CA ASP A 82 30.41 5.05 -14.16
C ASP A 82 29.84 3.93 -13.30
N LEU A 83 28.54 3.70 -13.48
CA LEU A 83 27.73 2.68 -12.85
C LEU A 83 27.00 1.92 -13.95
N ALA A 84 27.09 0.59 -13.92
CA ALA A 84 26.36 -0.28 -14.83
C ALA A 84 25.48 -1.26 -14.03
N LEU A 85 24.19 -1.32 -14.39
CA LEU A 85 23.21 -2.25 -13.85
C LEU A 85 22.90 -3.32 -14.90
N ASP A 86 23.20 -4.57 -14.59
CA ASP A 86 22.74 -5.71 -15.37
C ASP A 86 21.31 -6.06 -14.95
N GLU A 87 20.32 -5.58 -15.72
CA GLU A 87 18.89 -5.77 -15.44
C GLU A 87 18.34 -7.13 -15.88
N GLU A 88 19.04 -7.84 -16.76
CA GLU A 88 18.55 -9.11 -17.30
C GLU A 88 18.77 -10.25 -16.32
N LEU A 89 17.72 -10.56 -15.56
CA LEU A 89 17.71 -11.64 -14.59
C LEU A 89 17.62 -13.01 -15.25
N LEU A 90 18.22 -14.00 -14.59
CA LEU A 90 18.13 -15.42 -14.96
C LEU A 90 16.69 -15.94 -14.85
N THR A 91 16.00 -15.96 -15.98
CA THR A 91 14.62 -16.44 -16.16
C THR A 91 14.53 -17.37 -17.37
N PRO A 92 13.53 -18.29 -17.45
CA PRO A 92 13.37 -19.15 -18.62
C PRO A 92 13.28 -18.38 -19.95
N SER A 93 12.61 -17.22 -19.95
CA SER A 93 12.48 -16.35 -21.12
C SER A 93 13.80 -15.67 -21.49
N SER A 94 14.56 -15.14 -20.53
CA SER A 94 15.91 -14.58 -20.78
C SER A 94 16.90 -15.65 -21.27
N LEU A 95 16.85 -16.87 -20.71
CA LEU A 95 17.69 -17.99 -21.15
C LEU A 95 17.40 -18.33 -22.60
N LEU A 96 16.12 -18.44 -22.96
CA LEU A 96 15.72 -18.71 -24.33
C LEU A 96 16.15 -17.58 -25.28
N LYS A 97 15.96 -16.31 -24.88
CA LYS A 97 16.40 -15.12 -25.65
C LYS A 97 17.91 -15.10 -25.87
N ARG A 98 18.72 -15.40 -24.85
CA ARG A 98 20.18 -15.47 -24.94
C ARG A 98 20.69 -16.64 -25.79
N HIS A 99 19.83 -17.60 -26.08
CA HIS A 99 20.11 -18.73 -26.96
C HIS A 99 19.46 -18.59 -28.34
N LEU A 100 18.92 -17.42 -28.71
CA LEU A 100 18.45 -17.16 -30.07
C LEU A 100 19.58 -17.41 -31.08
N GLY A 101 19.31 -18.25 -32.08
CA GLY A 101 20.28 -18.69 -33.09
C GLY A 101 21.31 -19.72 -32.59
N LYS A 102 21.26 -20.14 -31.33
CA LYS A 102 22.17 -21.14 -30.74
C LYS A 102 21.50 -22.52 -30.62
N LYS A 103 22.33 -23.56 -30.50
CA LYS A 103 21.89 -24.93 -30.25
C LYS A 103 21.44 -25.12 -28.80
N VAL A 104 20.32 -25.83 -28.63
CA VAL A 104 19.76 -26.29 -27.36
C VAL A 104 19.25 -27.73 -27.52
N THR A 105 18.94 -28.41 -26.42
CA THR A 105 18.31 -29.73 -26.45
C THR A 105 16.85 -29.60 -26.06
N LEU A 106 15.94 -30.03 -26.93
CA LEU A 106 14.51 -30.12 -26.65
C LEU A 106 14.16 -31.49 -26.10
N VAL A 107 13.37 -31.51 -25.03
CA VAL A 107 12.66 -32.70 -24.54
C VAL A 107 11.25 -32.66 -25.13
N LEU A 108 10.93 -33.64 -25.97
CA LEU A 108 9.65 -33.77 -26.66
C LEU A 108 8.93 -35.06 -26.22
N PRO A 109 7.59 -35.10 -26.24
CA PRO A 109 6.85 -36.35 -26.13
C PRO A 109 7.22 -37.31 -27.27
N ASP A 110 7.43 -38.58 -26.95
CA ASP A 110 7.83 -39.59 -27.95
C ASP A 110 6.67 -40.12 -28.80
N GLY A 111 5.42 -39.82 -28.40
CA GLY A 111 4.19 -40.25 -29.05
C GLY A 111 3.92 -41.77 -29.01
N LYS A 112 4.83 -42.56 -28.45
CA LYS A 112 4.77 -44.03 -28.38
C LYS A 112 4.26 -44.52 -27.03
N SER A 113 4.48 -43.74 -25.97
CA SER A 113 3.98 -44.00 -24.63
C SER A 113 3.50 -42.69 -24.00
N ARG A 114 2.52 -42.77 -23.10
CA ARG A 114 2.00 -41.60 -22.38
C ARG A 114 3.09 -40.82 -21.65
N ASP A 115 4.10 -41.53 -21.12
CA ASP A 115 5.18 -40.96 -20.32
C ASP A 115 6.53 -40.96 -21.07
N GLY A 116 6.52 -41.30 -22.37
CA GLY A 116 7.72 -41.43 -23.17
C GLY A 116 8.27 -40.08 -23.64
N ARG A 117 9.59 -39.87 -23.51
CA ARG A 117 10.28 -38.63 -23.87
C ARG A 117 11.46 -38.91 -24.80
N ILE A 118 11.63 -38.06 -25.82
CA ILE A 118 12.81 -38.04 -26.70
C ILE A 118 13.54 -36.72 -26.56
N GLN A 119 14.87 -36.78 -26.68
CA GLN A 119 15.72 -35.59 -26.73
C GLN A 119 16.18 -35.34 -28.16
N LYS A 120 16.08 -34.10 -28.61
CA LYS A 120 16.50 -33.67 -29.95
C LYS A 120 17.32 -32.40 -29.86
N GLU A 121 18.43 -32.34 -30.58
CA GLU A 121 19.13 -31.08 -30.81
C GLU A 121 18.24 -30.15 -31.64
N ALA A 122 18.22 -28.88 -31.25
CA ALA A 122 17.45 -27.85 -31.91
C ALA A 122 18.17 -26.51 -31.93
N VAL A 123 17.88 -25.65 -32.89
CA VAL A 123 18.32 -24.24 -32.88
C VAL A 123 17.14 -23.35 -32.53
N VAL A 124 17.29 -22.42 -31.60
CA VAL A 124 16.21 -21.46 -31.26
C VAL A 124 16.06 -20.46 -32.41
N LEU A 125 14.89 -20.39 -33.03
CA LEU A 125 14.59 -19.50 -34.15
C LEU A 125 13.78 -18.27 -33.73
N SER A 126 12.89 -18.41 -32.74
CA SER A 126 12.09 -17.32 -32.20
C SER A 126 11.77 -17.57 -30.72
N THR A 127 11.61 -16.49 -29.97
CA THR A 127 11.29 -16.48 -28.53
C THR A 127 9.97 -15.79 -28.20
N ASP A 128 9.20 -15.41 -29.23
CA ASP A 128 7.88 -14.79 -29.06
C ASP A 128 6.84 -15.83 -28.59
N GLU A 129 5.59 -15.42 -28.32
CA GLU A 129 4.56 -16.32 -27.77
C GLU A 129 4.40 -17.57 -28.66
N ALA A 130 4.82 -18.72 -28.08
CA ALA A 130 5.22 -19.98 -28.71
C ALA A 130 6.62 -19.96 -29.40
N PRO A 131 7.68 -20.42 -28.71
CA PRO A 131 9.02 -20.54 -29.28
C PRO A 131 9.08 -21.41 -30.52
N LEU A 132 9.86 -20.98 -31.51
CA LEU A 132 10.12 -21.74 -32.74
C LEU A 132 11.52 -22.33 -32.68
N PHE A 133 11.65 -23.59 -33.11
CA PHE A 133 12.92 -24.30 -33.13
C PHE A 133 13.21 -24.91 -34.49
N LEU A 134 14.47 -25.01 -34.89
CA LEU A 134 14.89 -25.82 -36.02
C LEU A 134 15.30 -27.20 -35.51
N VAL A 135 14.55 -28.25 -35.84
CA VAL A 135 14.81 -29.64 -35.44
C VAL A 135 14.93 -30.48 -36.71
N ASP A 136 16.02 -31.23 -36.86
CA ASP A 136 16.28 -32.08 -38.04
C ASP A 136 16.04 -31.36 -39.39
N GLY A 137 16.42 -30.06 -39.48
CA GLY A 137 16.26 -29.23 -40.67
C GLY A 137 14.84 -28.71 -40.93
N LYS A 138 13.89 -28.92 -40.00
CA LYS A 138 12.49 -28.49 -40.10
C LYS A 138 12.15 -27.49 -39.00
N VAL A 139 11.30 -26.52 -39.31
CA VAL A 139 10.75 -25.60 -38.31
C VAL A 139 9.73 -26.36 -37.46
N TYR A 140 10.00 -26.45 -36.18
CA TYR A 140 9.17 -27.07 -35.17
C TYR A 140 8.44 -25.98 -34.38
N ALA A 141 7.11 -26.01 -34.47
CA ALA A 141 6.19 -25.13 -33.76
C ALA A 141 5.17 -26.01 -33.01
N GLY A 142 5.56 -26.53 -31.83
CA GLY A 142 4.78 -27.52 -31.11
C GLY A 142 5.15 -27.60 -29.63
N PRO A 143 4.39 -28.40 -28.84
CA PRO A 143 4.63 -28.54 -27.42
C PRO A 143 5.96 -29.25 -27.14
N TYR A 144 6.72 -28.71 -26.19
CA TYR A 144 7.92 -29.32 -25.63
C TYR A 144 7.78 -29.39 -24.11
N ASP A 145 8.44 -30.35 -23.47
CA ASP A 145 8.36 -30.53 -22.02
C ASP A 145 9.45 -29.75 -21.29
N ALA A 146 10.63 -29.62 -21.91
CA ALA A 146 11.75 -28.86 -21.38
C ALA A 146 12.72 -28.45 -22.49
N VAL A 147 13.48 -27.39 -22.22
CA VAL A 147 14.67 -26.97 -22.98
C VAL A 147 15.87 -27.12 -22.06
N ILE A 148 16.87 -27.86 -22.49
CA ILE A 148 18.15 -28.00 -21.80
C ILE A 148 19.17 -27.14 -22.53
N TYR A 149 19.78 -26.22 -21.81
CA TYR A 149 20.78 -25.28 -22.32
C TYR A 149 22.20 -25.84 -22.09
N PRO A 150 23.12 -25.69 -23.05
CA PRO A 150 24.48 -26.22 -22.92
C PRO A 150 25.34 -25.45 -21.90
N GLU A 151 25.03 -24.17 -21.67
CA GLU A 151 25.78 -23.28 -20.80
C GLU A 151 24.87 -22.24 -20.12
N LEU A 152 25.32 -21.69 -19.00
CA LEU A 152 24.74 -20.49 -18.39
C LEU A 152 25.46 -19.26 -18.97
N PRO A 153 24.77 -18.34 -19.67
CA PRO A 153 25.41 -17.13 -20.19
C PRO A 153 26.03 -16.27 -19.06
N ASP A 154 27.24 -15.76 -19.28
CA ASP A 154 28.06 -15.03 -18.29
C ASP A 154 27.39 -13.77 -17.69
N ASN A 155 26.38 -13.25 -18.36
CA ASN A 155 25.69 -12.00 -18.03
C ASN A 155 24.23 -12.19 -17.56
N LEU A 156 23.81 -13.43 -17.29
CA LEU A 156 22.54 -13.69 -16.60
C LEU A 156 22.81 -14.00 -15.13
N SER A 157 22.27 -13.18 -14.24
CA SER A 157 22.40 -13.36 -12.80
C SER A 157 21.04 -13.58 -12.13
N ALA A 158 21.02 -14.34 -11.04
CA ALA A 158 19.80 -14.56 -10.27
C ALA A 158 19.25 -13.29 -9.58
N LYS A 159 20.08 -12.24 -9.45
CA LYS A 159 19.76 -10.92 -8.89
C LYS A 159 20.41 -9.84 -9.74
N PRO A 160 19.93 -8.59 -9.74
CA PRO A 160 20.58 -7.53 -10.49
C PRO A 160 22.04 -7.37 -10.04
N ARG A 161 22.94 -7.30 -11.00
CA ARG A 161 24.36 -7.11 -10.73
C ARG A 161 24.70 -5.65 -11.02
N LEU A 162 25.12 -4.95 -9.98
CA LEU A 162 25.54 -3.57 -10.12
C LEU A 162 27.06 -3.52 -10.05
N SER A 163 27.67 -2.89 -11.05
CA SER A 163 29.11 -2.68 -11.10
C SER A 163 29.43 -1.20 -11.12
N LEU A 164 30.48 -0.84 -10.39
CA LEU A 164 31.04 0.50 -10.32
C LEU A 164 32.43 0.45 -10.93
N ASN A 165 32.68 1.29 -11.93
CA ASN A 165 34.03 1.54 -12.39
C ASN A 165 34.60 2.71 -11.57
N VAL A 166 35.69 2.44 -10.85
CA VAL A 166 36.23 3.35 -9.86
C VAL A 166 37.70 3.65 -10.12
N GLU A 167 38.16 4.78 -9.61
CA GLU A 167 39.58 5.08 -9.42
C GLU A 167 39.82 5.34 -7.94
N ASN A 168 40.68 4.51 -7.34
CA ASN A 168 40.94 4.52 -5.90
C ASN A 168 42.41 4.86 -5.60
N ALA A 169 42.63 6.02 -5.01
CA ALA A 169 43.90 6.48 -4.45
C ALA A 169 44.01 6.25 -2.93
N GLY A 170 42.95 5.74 -2.29
CA GLY A 170 42.90 5.42 -0.87
C GLY A 170 43.36 3.98 -0.53
N PRO A 171 43.13 3.52 0.71
CA PRO A 171 43.40 2.14 1.11
C PRO A 171 42.49 1.16 0.33
N ALA A 172 42.92 -0.10 0.23
CA ALA A 172 42.12 -1.13 -0.45
C ALA A 172 40.81 -1.42 0.30
N ARG A 173 40.85 -1.61 1.62
CA ARG A 173 39.64 -1.83 2.42
C ARG A 173 39.02 -0.48 2.81
N GLN A 174 37.79 -0.22 2.38
CA GLN A 174 37.06 1.02 2.69
C GLN A 174 35.63 0.73 3.11
N THR A 175 35.10 1.56 4.00
CA THR A 175 33.67 1.62 4.30
C THR A 175 33.01 2.57 3.30
N LEU A 176 32.13 2.03 2.47
CA LEU A 176 31.26 2.81 1.58
C LEU A 176 29.91 3.00 2.22
N GLU A 177 29.34 4.19 2.07
CA GLU A 177 27.94 4.47 2.33
C GLU A 177 27.18 4.47 1.01
N LEU A 178 26.09 3.71 0.96
CA LEU A 178 25.18 3.61 -0.17
C LEU A 178 23.84 4.20 0.25
N ALA A 179 23.24 5.04 -0.59
CA ALA A 179 21.88 5.53 -0.41
C ALA A 179 21.10 5.39 -1.72
N TYR A 180 19.94 4.74 -1.68
CA TYR A 180 19.13 4.48 -2.89
C TYR A 180 17.66 4.24 -2.56
N LEU A 181 16.79 4.49 -3.54
CA LEU A 181 15.38 4.10 -3.47
C LEU A 181 15.20 2.66 -3.96
N ALA A 182 14.26 1.95 -3.34
CA ALA A 182 13.79 0.65 -3.79
C ALA A 182 12.27 0.60 -3.69
N ARG A 183 11.63 -0.13 -4.60
CA ARG A 183 10.18 -0.38 -4.57
C ARG A 183 9.87 -1.64 -3.75
N GLU A 184 8.58 -1.90 -3.52
CA GLU A 184 8.10 -3.06 -2.77
C GLU A 184 8.59 -3.11 -1.32
N ILE A 185 8.87 -1.94 -0.74
CA ILE A 185 9.13 -1.76 0.68
C ILE A 185 8.13 -0.75 1.20
N GLY A 186 7.07 -1.25 1.81
CA GLY A 186 5.93 -0.44 2.20
C GLY A 186 5.65 -0.51 3.70
N TRP A 187 4.81 0.41 4.15
CA TRP A 187 4.14 0.26 5.42
C TRP A 187 2.71 0.79 5.35
N ARG A 188 1.87 0.33 6.26
CA ARG A 188 0.54 0.89 6.47
C ARG A 188 0.24 0.95 7.95
N MET A 189 -0.70 1.83 8.30
CA MET A 189 -1.15 1.97 9.68
C MET A 189 -2.42 1.14 9.90
N ASP A 190 -2.39 0.29 10.92
CA ASP A 190 -3.50 -0.56 11.36
C ASP A 190 -3.87 -0.16 12.81
N TYR A 191 -5.04 0.43 12.99
CA TYR A 191 -5.58 0.82 14.28
C TYR A 191 -6.56 -0.24 14.78
N VAL A 192 -6.54 -0.49 16.09
CA VAL A 192 -7.49 -1.35 16.79
C VAL A 192 -8.14 -0.53 17.89
N LEU A 193 -9.46 -0.35 17.81
CA LEU A 193 -10.25 0.29 18.86
C LEU A 193 -11.10 -0.77 19.55
N THR A 194 -10.83 -1.02 20.83
CA THR A 194 -11.65 -1.93 21.64
C THR A 194 -12.50 -1.12 22.61
N MET A 195 -13.78 -0.99 22.32
CA MET A 195 -14.73 -0.21 23.12
C MET A 195 -15.26 -1.03 24.29
N ASN A 196 -15.63 -0.33 25.36
CA ASN A 196 -16.39 -0.91 26.47
C ASN A 196 -17.81 -1.31 26.02
N LYS A 197 -18.49 -2.11 26.85
CA LYS A 197 -19.89 -2.53 26.60
C LYS A 197 -20.85 -1.36 26.39
N ALA A 198 -20.62 -0.22 27.04
CA ALA A 198 -21.45 0.98 26.90
C ALA A 198 -21.22 1.73 25.58
N GLY A 199 -20.11 1.50 24.88
CA GLY A 199 -19.74 2.21 23.65
C GLY A 199 -19.36 3.67 23.86
N THR A 200 -18.96 4.07 25.07
CA THR A 200 -18.65 5.46 25.46
C THR A 200 -17.15 5.74 25.59
N SER A 201 -16.34 4.68 25.70
CA SER A 201 -14.89 4.76 25.73
C SER A 201 -14.29 3.50 25.14
N GLY A 202 -13.02 3.57 24.75
CA GLY A 202 -12.29 2.42 24.25
C GLY A 202 -10.78 2.57 24.35
N LEU A 203 -10.09 1.45 24.21
CA LEU A 203 -8.64 1.41 24.10
C LEU A 203 -8.26 1.45 22.62
N LEU A 204 -7.61 2.52 22.18
CA LEU A 204 -7.07 2.68 20.83
C LEU A 204 -5.61 2.27 20.82
N SER A 205 -5.26 1.29 20.00
CA SER A 205 -3.89 0.86 19.74
C SER A 205 -3.53 1.06 18.28
N GLY A 206 -2.26 1.35 17.99
CA GLY A 206 -1.78 1.58 16.65
C GLY A 206 -0.58 0.72 16.28
N TRP A 207 -0.68 -0.01 15.20
CA TRP A 207 0.35 -0.89 14.66
C TRP A 207 0.78 -0.43 13.28
N ALA A 208 2.08 -0.40 13.03
CA ALA A 208 2.60 -0.29 11.68
C ALA A 208 2.82 -1.70 11.11
N THR A 209 2.16 -2.01 9.99
CA THR A 209 2.43 -3.22 9.22
C THR A 209 3.44 -2.87 8.13
N LEU A 210 4.67 -3.33 8.27
CA LEU A 210 5.73 -3.22 7.26
C LEU A 210 5.68 -4.40 6.30
N THR A 211 5.94 -4.16 5.02
CA THR A 211 6.01 -5.18 3.98
C THR A 211 7.33 -5.07 3.22
N ASN A 212 7.91 -6.21 2.85
CA ASN A 212 9.09 -6.26 1.99
C ASN A 212 8.93 -7.36 0.95
N ARG A 213 8.84 -6.96 -0.31
CA ARG A 213 8.95 -7.85 -1.48
C ARG A 213 10.04 -7.37 -2.44
N SER A 214 11.04 -6.66 -1.92
CA SER A 214 12.11 -6.04 -2.69
C SER A 214 13.13 -7.02 -3.27
N GLY A 215 13.09 -8.30 -2.90
CA GLY A 215 14.08 -9.30 -3.31
C GLY A 215 15.30 -9.39 -2.39
N ARG A 216 15.36 -8.59 -1.32
CA ARG A 216 16.46 -8.59 -0.33
C ARG A 216 15.94 -8.64 1.11
N ASP A 217 16.66 -9.35 1.97
CA ASP A 217 16.46 -9.30 3.42
C ASP A 217 17.14 -8.05 4.01
N PHE A 218 16.42 -7.30 4.85
CA PHE A 218 17.01 -6.24 5.67
C PHE A 218 17.06 -6.72 7.12
N ARG A 219 18.24 -7.14 7.59
CA ARG A 219 18.41 -7.66 8.95
C ARG A 219 18.88 -6.54 9.88
N ASP A 220 18.36 -6.53 11.11
CA ASP A 220 18.75 -5.58 12.15
C ASP A 220 18.73 -4.10 11.68
N ALA A 221 17.69 -3.72 10.91
CA ALA A 221 17.59 -2.38 10.36
C ALA A 221 17.03 -1.38 11.38
N SER A 222 17.56 -0.16 11.39
CA SER A 222 16.92 1.00 12.00
C SER A 222 15.83 1.49 11.04
N VAL A 223 14.56 1.31 11.42
CA VAL A 223 13.44 1.63 10.53
C VAL A 223 12.73 2.90 10.96
N GLU A 224 12.46 3.74 9.97
CA GLU A 224 11.64 4.94 10.06
C GLU A 224 10.47 4.83 9.08
N LEU A 225 9.33 5.37 9.48
CA LEU A 225 8.08 5.33 8.72
C LEU A 225 7.73 6.75 8.32
N LEU A 226 7.72 7.02 7.02
CA LEU A 226 7.30 8.31 6.49
C LEU A 226 5.80 8.26 6.19
N ALA A 227 5.02 9.09 6.88
CA ALA A 227 3.61 9.32 6.61
C ALA A 227 3.43 10.58 5.75
N GLY A 228 2.63 10.44 4.69
CA GLY A 228 2.44 11.43 3.65
C GLY A 228 2.81 10.87 2.27
N GLU A 229 2.47 11.61 1.22
CA GLU A 229 2.68 11.18 -0.17
C GLU A 229 3.68 12.12 -0.85
N PRO A 230 5.00 11.83 -0.78
CA PRO A 230 5.96 12.61 -1.54
C PRO A 230 5.66 12.48 -3.03
N ARG A 231 5.61 13.61 -3.71
CA ARG A 231 5.37 13.64 -5.16
C ARG A 231 6.54 12.96 -5.87
N SER A 232 6.31 11.76 -6.38
CA SER A 232 7.24 11.11 -7.29
C SER A 232 6.90 11.55 -8.72
N VAL A 233 7.86 12.17 -9.41
CA VAL A 233 7.76 12.38 -10.85
C VAL A 233 8.04 11.03 -11.51
N ARG A 234 7.03 10.16 -11.54
CA ARG A 234 7.14 8.93 -12.33
C ARG A 234 7.21 9.37 -13.79
N PRO A 235 8.24 8.96 -14.57
CA PRO A 235 8.08 9.00 -16.01
C PRO A 235 6.84 8.17 -16.30
N VAL A 236 5.82 8.82 -16.86
CA VAL A 236 4.70 8.10 -17.44
C VAL A 236 5.35 7.23 -18.51
N MET A 237 5.63 5.96 -18.20
CA MET A 237 5.81 4.96 -19.24
C MET A 237 4.47 4.95 -19.93
N ALA A 238 4.39 5.77 -20.98
CA ALA A 238 3.29 5.80 -21.90
C ALA A 238 3.09 4.34 -22.28
N ARG A 239 1.98 3.78 -21.81
CA ARG A 239 1.46 2.52 -22.27
C ARG A 239 1.30 2.74 -23.77
N ALA A 240 2.28 2.30 -24.54
CA ALA A 240 2.29 2.38 -25.99
C ALA A 240 1.22 1.41 -26.50
N LEU A 241 -0.04 1.81 -26.34
CA LEU A 241 -1.09 1.45 -27.28
C LEU A 241 -0.96 2.47 -28.40
N ALA A 242 -0.32 2.04 -29.47
CA ALA A 242 -0.37 2.71 -30.75
C ALA A 242 -1.84 2.87 -31.15
N GLY A 243 -2.31 4.10 -31.07
CA GLY A 243 -3.54 4.58 -31.68
C GLY A 243 -3.23 5.99 -32.14
N ASP A 244 -3.19 6.17 -33.45
CA ASP A 244 -2.84 7.42 -34.13
C ASP A 244 -3.54 8.64 -33.54
N GLY A 245 -2.78 9.74 -33.49
CA GLY A 245 -3.37 11.08 -33.49
C GLY A 245 -3.10 11.93 -32.26
N MET A 246 -2.08 12.78 -32.42
CA MET A 246 -2.19 14.22 -32.22
C MET A 246 -1.62 14.85 -30.92
N LEU A 247 -0.76 15.83 -31.21
CA LEU A 247 -0.37 17.04 -30.48
C LEU A 247 0.73 17.01 -29.40
N MET A 248 1.82 17.68 -29.79
CA MET A 248 2.85 18.30 -28.98
C MET A 248 2.31 19.07 -27.77
N ALA A 249 3.03 18.99 -26.65
CA ALA A 249 3.26 20.14 -25.79
C ALA A 249 4.72 20.13 -25.33
N LYS A 250 5.50 21.07 -25.86
CA LYS A 250 6.81 21.44 -25.33
C LYS A 250 6.64 21.84 -23.86
N ALA A 251 7.25 21.09 -22.95
CA ALA A 251 7.44 21.54 -21.58
C ALA A 251 8.86 22.12 -21.48
N SER A 252 8.93 23.45 -21.40
CA SER A 252 10.13 24.19 -21.00
C SER A 252 10.52 23.78 -19.59
N PHE A 253 11.77 23.38 -19.40
CA PHE A 253 12.35 23.14 -18.08
C PHE A 253 12.57 24.49 -17.39
N VAL A 254 11.73 24.82 -16.41
CA VAL A 254 12.07 25.83 -15.40
C VAL A 254 12.94 25.12 -14.36
N ASN A 255 14.20 25.54 -14.30
CA ASN A 255 15.13 25.18 -13.24
C ASN A 255 14.87 26.12 -12.06
N GLU A 256 14.01 25.71 -11.13
CA GLU A 256 13.91 26.36 -9.83
C GLU A 256 14.63 25.49 -8.80
N SER A 257 15.74 26.05 -8.31
CA SER A 257 16.43 25.62 -7.11
C SER A 257 15.46 25.71 -5.93
N VAL A 258 14.96 24.55 -5.48
CA VAL A 258 14.20 24.43 -4.24
C VAL A 258 15.19 24.44 -3.09
N GLU A 259 15.22 25.55 -2.35
CA GLU A 259 15.80 25.60 -1.01
C GLU A 259 15.11 24.56 -0.13
N SER A 260 15.91 23.74 0.56
CA SER A 260 15.49 22.71 1.48
C SER A 260 14.81 23.33 2.72
N GLU A 261 13.51 23.57 2.65
CA GLU A 261 12.68 23.76 3.84
C GLU A 261 12.52 22.41 4.56
N GLU A 262 12.95 22.37 5.82
CA GLU A 262 12.96 21.21 6.71
C GLU A 262 11.62 20.45 6.72
N LEU A 263 11.48 19.30 6.04
CA LEU A 263 10.45 18.23 6.18
C LEU A 263 9.05 18.61 6.75
N ALA A 264 8.53 19.81 6.52
CA ALA A 264 7.46 20.39 7.34
C ALA A 264 6.09 19.75 7.08
N GLU A 265 5.93 19.12 5.92
CA GLU A 265 4.66 18.56 5.43
C GLU A 265 4.52 17.05 5.69
N TYR A 266 5.61 16.37 6.09
CA TYR A 266 5.65 14.92 6.29
C TYR A 266 5.97 14.57 7.74
N HIS A 267 5.39 13.47 8.23
CA HIS A 267 5.67 12.99 9.57
C HIS A 267 6.52 11.73 9.53
N LEU A 268 7.68 11.77 10.19
CA LEU A 268 8.60 10.66 10.30
C LEU A 268 8.46 10.00 11.68
N TYR A 269 8.11 8.71 11.70
CA TYR A 269 7.99 7.93 12.93
C TYR A 269 9.15 6.94 13.02
N LYS A 270 10.00 7.10 14.03
CA LYS A 270 11.13 6.20 14.26
C LYS A 270 10.70 5.04 15.16
N LEU A 271 10.98 3.82 14.72
CA LEU A 271 10.77 2.65 15.58
C LEU A 271 11.81 2.65 16.72
N LYS A 272 11.36 2.37 17.94
CA LYS A 272 12.22 2.32 19.14
C LYS A 272 13.30 1.23 19.01
N ASN A 273 12.92 0.07 18.47
CA ASN A 273 13.78 -1.10 18.34
C ASN A 273 14.18 -1.34 16.89
N ARG A 274 15.36 -1.91 16.68
CA ARG A 274 15.77 -2.43 15.37
C ARG A 274 14.89 -3.60 14.95
N VAL A 275 14.68 -3.73 13.64
CA VAL A 275 13.75 -4.71 13.07
C VAL A 275 14.40 -5.42 11.89
N SER A 276 14.31 -6.74 11.87
CA SER A 276 14.61 -7.53 10.67
C SER A 276 13.36 -7.64 9.79
N LEU A 277 13.45 -7.19 8.56
CA LEU A 277 12.39 -7.24 7.55
C LEU A 277 12.87 -8.11 6.39
N LEU A 278 12.55 -9.41 6.44
CA LEU A 278 12.99 -10.39 5.45
C LEU A 278 12.19 -10.22 4.15
N ASN A 279 12.76 -10.68 3.04
CA ASN A 279 12.06 -10.68 1.76
C ASN A 279 10.83 -11.59 1.82
N GLN A 280 9.76 -11.20 1.13
CA GLN A 280 8.44 -11.86 1.13
C GLN A 280 7.76 -11.90 2.50
N GLN A 281 8.14 -11.01 3.42
CA GLN A 281 7.58 -10.93 4.77
C GLN A 281 6.69 -9.70 4.96
N SER A 282 5.67 -9.86 5.80
CA SER A 282 5.00 -8.74 6.47
C SER A 282 5.29 -8.81 7.97
N ARG A 283 5.57 -7.66 8.58
CA ARG A 283 5.89 -7.57 10.01
C ARG A 283 5.12 -6.45 10.66
N GLN A 284 4.45 -6.76 11.78
CA GLN A 284 3.73 -5.77 12.56
C GLN A 284 4.58 -5.31 13.74
N VAL A 285 4.59 -4.00 13.97
CA VAL A 285 5.27 -3.37 15.11
C VAL A 285 4.33 -2.36 15.75
N PRO A 286 4.30 -2.25 17.09
CA PRO A 286 3.53 -1.22 17.75
C PRO A 286 4.15 0.15 17.43
N LEU A 287 3.32 1.10 17.00
CA LEU A 287 3.76 2.47 16.71
C LEU A 287 3.36 3.45 17.83
N PHE A 288 2.19 3.23 18.41
CA PHE A 288 1.67 4.02 19.52
C PHE A 288 1.37 3.11 20.72
N GLU A 289 1.63 3.62 21.92
CA GLU A 289 1.16 2.96 23.13
C GLU A 289 -0.38 2.98 23.16
N PRO A 290 -1.04 1.93 23.69
CA PRO A 290 -2.49 1.90 23.80
C PRO A 290 -3.03 3.08 24.64
N ALA A 291 -3.97 3.85 24.09
CA ALA A 291 -4.55 5.02 24.72
C ALA A 291 -6.03 4.79 25.04
N ALA A 292 -6.44 5.08 26.28
CA ALA A 292 -7.83 5.01 26.69
C ALA A 292 -8.54 6.32 26.31
N ILE A 293 -9.43 6.26 25.32
CA ILE A 293 -10.06 7.43 24.72
C ILE A 293 -11.57 7.45 24.92
N PRO A 294 -12.19 8.63 25.12
CA PRO A 294 -13.63 8.78 24.95
C PRO A 294 -14.03 8.52 23.50
N VAL A 295 -15.14 7.81 23.31
CA VAL A 295 -15.69 7.50 21.99
C VAL A 295 -17.15 7.90 21.99
N THR A 296 -17.58 8.61 20.96
CA THR A 296 -19.00 8.90 20.72
C THR A 296 -19.49 7.99 19.61
N ARG A 297 -20.61 7.31 19.85
CA ARG A 297 -21.31 6.51 18.85
C ARG A 297 -22.62 7.21 18.47
N ARG A 298 -22.83 7.44 17.17
CA ARG A 298 -24.07 8.00 16.62
C ARG A 298 -24.62 7.11 15.51
N LEU A 299 -25.94 7.13 15.37
CA LEU A 299 -26.63 6.57 14.20
C LEU A 299 -26.98 7.72 13.27
N VAL A 300 -26.48 7.70 12.03
CA VAL A 300 -26.58 8.83 11.11
C VAL A 300 -27.27 8.40 9.82
N GLY A 301 -28.38 9.07 9.47
CA GLY A 301 -29.04 8.96 8.18
C GLY A 301 -28.66 10.15 7.31
N ARG A 302 -28.44 9.93 6.01
CA ARG A 302 -28.08 10.97 5.04
C ARG A 302 -28.87 10.79 3.77
N SER A 303 -29.66 11.79 3.41
CA SER A 303 -30.49 11.73 2.20
C SER A 303 -30.56 13.05 1.44
N GLY A 304 -30.73 12.96 0.13
CA GLY A 304 -31.18 14.10 -0.68
C GLY A 304 -32.65 14.37 -0.42
N ALA A 305 -32.97 15.62 -0.10
CA ALA A 305 -34.31 16.03 0.30
C ALA A 305 -35.16 16.58 -0.85
N LEU A 306 -34.57 16.93 -2.00
CA LEU A 306 -35.34 17.36 -3.17
C LEU A 306 -35.92 16.13 -3.90
N PRO A 307 -37.26 15.94 -3.94
CA PRO A 307 -37.87 14.83 -4.67
C PRO A 307 -37.79 15.02 -6.17
N SER A 308 -37.96 13.92 -6.91
CA SER A 308 -38.12 13.91 -8.36
C SER A 308 -39.58 14.07 -8.82
N GLY A 309 -40.54 13.88 -7.91
CA GLY A 309 -41.97 13.85 -8.23
C GLY A 309 -42.45 12.50 -8.78
N ARG A 310 -41.62 11.45 -8.68
CA ARG A 310 -41.92 10.08 -9.14
C ARG A 310 -41.92 9.07 -8.00
N GLU A 311 -41.76 9.53 -6.76
CA GLU A 311 -41.76 8.71 -5.56
C GLU A 311 -43.17 8.17 -5.28
N ALA A 312 -43.42 6.92 -5.70
CA ALA A 312 -44.70 6.24 -5.45
C ALA A 312 -44.72 5.44 -4.14
N GLU A 313 -43.55 5.01 -3.65
CA GLU A 313 -43.40 4.11 -2.51
C GLU A 313 -42.50 4.72 -1.42
N PRO A 314 -42.72 4.40 -0.13
CA PRO A 314 -41.83 4.80 0.95
C PRO A 314 -40.40 4.31 0.71
N ARG A 315 -39.42 5.21 0.81
CA ARG A 315 -38.00 4.84 0.71
C ARG A 315 -37.48 4.42 2.07
N LYS A 316 -37.02 3.18 2.18
CA LYS A 316 -36.30 2.67 3.36
C LYS A 316 -34.87 3.17 3.37
N GLU A 317 -34.41 3.63 4.54
CA GLU A 317 -33.02 3.98 4.83
C GLU A 317 -32.57 3.23 6.09
N ASN A 318 -31.37 2.65 6.00
CA ASN A 318 -30.63 2.16 7.16
C ASN A 318 -29.66 3.25 7.63
N LEU A 319 -29.57 3.43 8.94
CA LEU A 319 -28.68 4.42 9.53
C LEU A 319 -27.24 3.90 9.61
N ASP A 320 -26.28 4.77 9.37
CA ASP A 320 -24.87 4.46 9.54
C ASP A 320 -24.48 4.47 11.01
N VAL A 321 -23.69 3.48 11.44
CA VAL A 321 -23.03 3.52 12.75
C VAL A 321 -21.74 4.31 12.60
N VAL A 322 -21.72 5.51 13.16
CA VAL A 322 -20.57 6.42 13.13
C VAL A 322 -19.93 6.46 14.52
N LEU A 323 -18.63 6.18 14.58
CA LEU A 323 -17.80 6.40 15.76
C LEU A 323 -17.02 7.70 15.59
N SER A 324 -16.87 8.47 16.66
CA SER A 324 -15.99 9.62 16.68
C SER A 324 -15.17 9.73 17.96
N PHE A 325 -13.96 10.26 17.81
CA PHE A 325 -13.04 10.55 18.91
C PHE A 325 -12.15 11.74 18.55
N ARG A 326 -11.48 12.32 19.54
CA ARG A 326 -10.59 13.47 19.35
C ARG A 326 -9.14 13.09 19.61
N ASN A 327 -8.23 13.51 18.74
CA ASN A 327 -6.79 13.34 18.95
C ASN A 327 -6.27 14.42 19.90
N ILE A 328 -6.28 14.16 21.21
CA ILE A 328 -5.82 15.11 22.22
C ILE A 328 -4.89 14.44 23.24
N GLU A 329 -3.89 15.19 23.70
CA GLU A 329 -2.90 14.71 24.68
C GLU A 329 -3.54 14.25 25.98
N ALA A 330 -4.59 14.94 26.45
CA ALA A 330 -5.34 14.58 27.65
C ALA A 330 -5.99 13.18 27.61
N SER A 331 -6.14 12.56 26.43
CA SER A 331 -6.65 11.19 26.27
C SER A 331 -5.53 10.17 26.00
N GLY A 332 -4.27 10.52 26.28
CA GLY A 332 -3.10 9.67 26.01
C GLY A 332 -2.73 9.59 24.53
N LEU A 333 -3.34 10.43 23.69
CA LEU A 333 -2.89 10.68 22.31
C LEU A 333 -1.92 11.88 22.32
N GLY A 334 -1.79 12.63 21.22
CA GLY A 334 -0.92 13.82 21.18
C GLY A 334 0.17 13.80 20.10
N ALA A 335 0.22 12.75 19.27
CA ALA A 335 0.94 12.76 18.00
C ALA A 335 -0.07 12.78 16.84
N PRO A 336 0.29 13.36 15.67
CA PRO A 336 -0.51 13.19 14.46
C PRO A 336 -0.76 11.71 14.20
N LEU A 337 -2.00 11.34 13.88
CA LEU A 337 -2.35 9.95 13.54
C LEU A 337 -2.23 9.79 12.01
N PRO A 338 -1.34 8.92 11.50
CA PRO A 338 -1.23 8.63 10.08
C PRO A 338 -2.53 8.06 9.50
N LYS A 339 -2.73 8.28 8.20
CA LYS A 339 -3.77 7.58 7.43
C LYS A 339 -3.59 6.07 7.56
N GLY A 340 -4.69 5.35 7.75
CA GLY A 340 -4.68 3.90 7.92
C GLY A 340 -6.08 3.30 7.96
N THR A 341 -6.15 2.09 8.50
CA THR A 341 -7.40 1.34 8.65
C THR A 341 -7.67 1.14 10.13
N LEU A 342 -8.88 1.49 10.60
CA LEU A 342 -9.32 1.24 11.96
C LEU A 342 -10.29 0.07 12.02
N ARG A 343 -10.02 -0.89 12.89
CA ARG A 343 -10.90 -2.01 13.23
C ARG A 343 -11.51 -1.78 14.60
N ALA A 344 -12.83 -1.75 14.66
CA ALA A 344 -13.58 -1.52 15.88
C ALA A 344 -14.09 -2.85 16.45
N PHE A 345 -13.87 -3.04 17.75
CA PHE A 345 -14.34 -4.16 18.54
C PHE A 345 -15.13 -3.66 19.75
N GLN A 346 -16.06 -4.46 20.22
CA GLN A 346 -16.70 -4.29 21.52
C GLN A 346 -16.26 -5.42 22.44
N ASP A 347 -15.82 -5.06 23.64
CA ASP A 347 -15.56 -6.04 24.70
C ASP A 347 -16.83 -6.29 25.51
N ASP A 348 -17.23 -7.56 25.60
CA ASP A 348 -18.26 -8.04 26.53
C ASP A 348 -17.70 -9.19 27.37
N ALA A 349 -17.40 -8.89 28.64
CA ALA A 349 -16.84 -9.84 29.60
C ALA A 349 -15.61 -10.61 29.07
N GLY A 350 -14.70 -9.92 28.37
CA GLY A 350 -13.47 -10.50 27.80
C GLY A 350 -13.64 -11.16 26.43
N THR A 351 -14.87 -11.24 25.90
CA THR A 351 -15.11 -11.63 24.50
C THR A 351 -15.13 -10.38 23.62
N ARG A 352 -14.30 -10.37 22.57
CA ARG A 352 -14.25 -9.26 21.60
C ARG A 352 -15.14 -9.55 20.40
N HIS A 353 -16.16 -8.73 20.23
CA HIS A 353 -17.04 -8.76 19.06
C HIS A 353 -16.57 -7.75 18.03
N PHE A 354 -16.32 -8.19 16.80
CA PHE A 354 -15.99 -7.28 15.70
C PHE A 354 -17.23 -6.48 15.29
N LEU A 355 -17.11 -5.15 15.28
CA LEU A 355 -18.19 -4.24 14.89
C LEU A 355 -18.06 -3.76 13.45
N GLY A 356 -16.83 -3.66 12.94
CA GLY A 356 -16.58 -3.17 11.59
C GLY A 356 -15.18 -2.59 11.40
N GLU A 357 -14.91 -2.21 10.14
CA GLU A 357 -13.66 -1.61 9.69
C GLU A 357 -13.96 -0.31 8.93
N ALA A 358 -13.12 0.70 9.11
CA ALA A 358 -13.21 1.97 8.40
C ALA A 358 -11.82 2.50 8.04
N GLY A 359 -11.72 3.24 6.93
CA GLY A 359 -10.55 4.04 6.62
C GLY A 359 -10.47 5.23 7.58
N LEU A 360 -9.31 5.43 8.20
CA LEU A 360 -8.99 6.61 8.99
C LEU A 360 -8.07 7.50 8.16
N GLU A 361 -8.52 8.70 7.80
CA GLU A 361 -7.65 9.72 7.22
C GLU A 361 -6.68 10.27 8.26
N ARG A 362 -5.69 11.07 7.83
CA ARG A 362 -4.77 11.72 8.78
C ARG A 362 -5.55 12.56 9.80
N VAL A 363 -5.28 12.35 11.09
CA VAL A 363 -5.90 13.14 12.18
C VAL A 363 -4.83 13.96 12.89
N PRO A 364 -4.74 15.28 12.62
CA PRO A 364 -3.84 16.18 13.35
C PRO A 364 -4.15 16.23 14.84
N VAL A 365 -3.18 16.69 15.63
CA VAL A 365 -3.39 16.97 17.06
C VAL A 365 -4.48 18.04 17.21
N GLY A 366 -5.41 17.82 18.13
CA GLY A 366 -6.57 18.66 18.40
C GLY A 366 -7.80 18.39 17.52
N ALA A 367 -7.66 17.62 16.44
CA ALA A 367 -8.75 17.33 15.49
C ALA A 367 -9.60 16.12 15.91
N SER A 368 -10.78 15.98 15.30
CA SER A 368 -11.68 14.84 15.49
C SER A 368 -11.63 13.88 14.30
N ALA A 369 -11.75 12.60 14.59
CA ALA A 369 -11.99 11.55 13.62
C ALA A 369 -13.48 11.19 13.62
N GLU A 370 -14.05 10.95 12.44
CA GLU A 370 -15.38 10.34 12.27
C GLU A 370 -15.28 9.14 11.33
N LEU A 371 -15.80 8.01 11.79
CA LEU A 371 -15.60 6.71 11.17
C LEU A 371 -16.94 6.00 11.01
N ARG A 372 -17.36 5.77 9.77
CA ARG A 372 -18.50 4.91 9.47
C ARG A 372 -18.04 3.45 9.50
N ILE A 373 -18.47 2.71 10.51
CA ILE A 373 -18.03 1.32 10.74
C ILE A 373 -19.06 0.27 10.29
N GLY A 374 -20.28 0.68 9.96
CA GLY A 374 -21.34 -0.23 9.53
C GLY A 374 -22.70 0.43 9.46
N GLN A 375 -23.76 -0.38 9.41
CA GLN A 375 -25.14 0.07 9.42
C GLN A 375 -25.89 -0.51 10.62
N ALA A 376 -26.80 0.28 11.18
CA ALA A 376 -27.67 -0.14 12.26
C ALA A 376 -28.75 -1.10 11.73
N PHE A 377 -28.96 -2.20 12.44
CA PHE A 377 -30.01 -3.16 12.12
C PHE A 377 -31.32 -2.84 12.86
N ASP A 378 -31.20 -2.39 14.12
CA ASP A 378 -32.35 -2.23 15.02
C ASP A 378 -33.09 -0.90 14.87
N VAL A 379 -32.59 0.00 14.01
CA VAL A 379 -33.20 1.30 13.77
C VAL A 379 -33.36 1.53 12.28
N SER A 380 -34.58 1.80 11.85
CA SER A 380 -34.93 2.02 10.45
C SER A 380 -35.71 3.32 10.27
N VAL A 381 -35.54 3.91 9.09
CA VAL A 381 -36.26 5.13 8.68
C VAL A 381 -36.97 4.87 7.37
N GLU A 382 -38.27 5.11 7.35
CA GLU A 382 -39.06 5.17 6.12
C GLU A 382 -39.34 6.63 5.78
N ARG A 383 -38.93 7.04 4.57
CA ARG A 383 -39.12 8.39 4.05
C ARG A 383 -40.25 8.41 3.04
N ILE A 384 -41.22 9.29 3.27
CA ILE A 384 -42.41 9.44 2.44
C ILE A 384 -42.51 10.90 2.00
N VAL A 385 -42.59 11.13 0.70
CA VAL A 385 -42.96 12.46 0.17
C VAL A 385 -44.47 12.56 0.25
N THR A 386 -44.97 13.44 1.11
CA THR A 386 -46.42 13.62 1.30
C THR A 386 -46.99 14.74 0.43
N ASP A 387 -46.14 15.66 -0.02
CA ASP A 387 -46.50 16.74 -0.91
C ASP A 387 -45.26 17.21 -1.69
N TYR A 388 -45.43 17.55 -2.96
CA TYR A 388 -44.38 18.09 -3.80
C TYR A 388 -44.98 18.96 -4.91
N GLU A 389 -44.55 20.21 -4.96
CA GLU A 389 -45.07 21.20 -5.89
C GLU A 389 -43.93 22.01 -6.51
N LYS A 390 -44.02 22.27 -7.82
CA LYS A 390 -43.14 23.23 -8.49
C LYS A 390 -43.75 24.63 -8.38
N THR A 391 -43.14 25.49 -7.57
CA THR A 391 -43.64 26.84 -7.25
C THR A 391 -43.06 27.94 -8.14
N GLY A 392 -42.05 27.62 -8.96
CA GLY A 392 -41.40 28.55 -9.88
C GLY A 392 -40.56 27.85 -10.94
N LYS A 393 -39.78 28.58 -11.75
CA LYS A 393 -38.97 27.99 -12.85
C LYS A 393 -37.96 26.95 -12.33
N SER A 394 -37.28 27.28 -11.23
CA SER A 394 -36.34 26.44 -10.48
C SER A 394 -36.67 26.39 -8.97
N SER A 395 -37.92 26.68 -8.62
CA SER A 395 -38.38 26.71 -7.22
C SER A 395 -39.34 25.56 -6.94
N TYR A 396 -39.17 24.95 -5.77
CA TYR A 396 -39.87 23.74 -5.37
C TYR A 396 -40.27 23.79 -3.91
N ARG A 397 -41.44 23.26 -3.61
CA ARG A 397 -41.93 22.99 -2.26
C ARG A 397 -42.05 21.48 -2.07
N ALA A 398 -41.58 20.97 -0.95
CA ALA A 398 -41.72 19.55 -0.63
C ALA A 398 -42.01 19.34 0.86
N THR A 399 -42.88 18.38 1.15
CA THR A 399 -43.18 17.93 2.51
C THR A 399 -42.82 16.46 2.68
N TRP A 400 -41.92 16.18 3.62
CA TRP A 400 -41.52 14.83 3.98
C TRP A 400 -42.15 14.39 5.29
N GLU A 401 -42.53 13.12 5.35
CA GLU A 401 -42.85 12.38 6.56
C GLU A 401 -41.84 11.24 6.73
N LEU A 402 -41.12 11.25 7.85
CA LEU A 402 -40.14 10.25 8.24
C LEU A 402 -40.72 9.42 9.37
N ARG A 403 -40.90 8.12 9.13
CA ARG A 403 -41.35 7.15 10.13
C ARG A 403 -40.14 6.38 10.63
N ILE A 404 -39.82 6.57 11.90
CA ILE A 404 -38.59 6.07 12.50
C ILE A 404 -38.95 5.02 13.55
N ARG A 405 -38.35 3.83 13.45
CA ARG A 405 -38.60 2.71 14.37
C ARG A 405 -37.32 2.28 15.05
N ASN A 406 -37.40 1.92 16.33
CA ASN A 406 -36.29 1.41 17.14
C ASN A 406 -36.72 0.12 17.83
N SER A 407 -36.22 -1.02 17.36
CA SER A 407 -36.55 -2.34 17.91
C SER A 407 -35.75 -2.69 19.18
N ARG A 408 -34.84 -1.82 19.64
CA ARG A 408 -34.10 -2.03 20.89
C ARG A 408 -34.99 -1.83 22.11
N LYS A 409 -34.51 -2.38 23.23
CA LYS A 409 -35.12 -2.19 24.57
C LYS A 409 -34.81 -0.83 25.19
N GLN A 410 -33.97 -0.01 24.55
CA GLN A 410 -33.54 1.30 25.04
C GLN A 410 -33.74 2.36 23.97
N SER A 411 -34.00 3.59 24.40
CA SER A 411 -34.03 4.75 23.51
C SER A 411 -32.72 4.86 22.73
N GLN A 412 -32.79 5.31 21.48
CA GLN A 412 -31.61 5.55 20.65
C GLN A 412 -31.68 6.96 20.08
N GLN A 413 -30.64 7.75 20.32
CA GLN A 413 -30.48 9.03 19.66
C GLN A 413 -29.96 8.81 18.23
N ILE A 414 -30.61 9.44 17.27
CA ILE A 414 -30.22 9.40 15.86
C ILE A 414 -30.02 10.82 15.33
N VAL A 415 -29.22 10.93 14.26
CA VAL A 415 -29.00 12.16 13.51
C VAL A 415 -29.47 11.95 12.08
N LEU A 416 -30.38 12.78 11.61
CA LEU A 416 -30.90 12.75 10.24
C LEU A 416 -30.44 13.99 9.51
N GLN A 417 -29.62 13.80 8.48
CA GLN A 417 -29.06 14.87 7.67
C GLN A 417 -29.69 14.87 6.28
N GLU A 418 -30.36 15.97 5.96
CA GLU A 418 -31.11 16.17 4.74
C GLU A 418 -30.36 17.19 3.86
N LEU A 419 -29.86 16.74 2.71
CA LEU A 419 -29.14 17.54 1.73
C LEU A 419 -30.14 18.34 0.89
N LEU A 420 -30.11 19.65 1.08
CA LEU A 420 -30.99 20.61 0.44
C LEU A 420 -30.18 21.44 -0.55
N PRO A 421 -30.39 21.29 -1.87
CA PRO A 421 -29.70 22.08 -2.87
C PRO A 421 -30.22 23.53 -2.87
N GLY A 422 -29.43 24.45 -3.43
CA GLY A 422 -29.85 25.83 -3.66
C GLY A 422 -30.09 26.65 -2.38
N LYS A 423 -30.85 27.75 -2.52
CA LYS A 423 -31.33 28.53 -1.39
C LYS A 423 -32.60 27.88 -0.87
N TRP A 424 -32.64 27.54 0.41
CA TRP A 424 -33.83 26.92 1.00
C TRP A 424 -34.29 27.63 2.28
N LYS A 425 -35.59 27.52 2.53
CA LYS A 425 -36.25 28.01 3.74
C LYS A 425 -37.14 26.91 4.30
N MET A 426 -36.99 26.64 5.60
CA MET A 426 -37.90 25.77 6.35
C MET A 426 -39.23 26.53 6.57
N GLU A 427 -40.35 25.92 6.19
CA GLU A 427 -41.68 26.46 6.49
C GLU A 427 -42.23 25.92 7.80
N ASN A 428 -42.15 24.60 7.98
CA ASN A 428 -42.66 23.92 9.14
C ASN A 428 -41.83 22.68 9.45
N ALA A 429 -41.68 22.34 10.72
CA ALA A 429 -41.03 21.12 11.18
C ALA A 429 -41.65 20.68 12.51
N SER A 430 -42.01 19.40 12.62
CA SER A 430 -42.56 18.84 13.87
C SER A 430 -41.51 18.66 14.96
N HIS A 431 -40.22 18.71 14.61
CA HIS A 431 -39.09 18.53 15.53
C HIS A 431 -38.10 19.69 15.43
N LYS A 432 -37.33 19.90 16.50
CA LYS A 432 -36.22 20.86 16.50
C LYS A 432 -35.18 20.44 15.45
N TRP A 433 -34.69 21.43 14.72
CA TRP A 433 -33.72 21.25 13.65
C TRP A 433 -32.62 22.29 13.73
N ASN A 434 -31.51 21.99 13.08
CA ASN A 434 -30.38 22.89 12.92
C ASN A 434 -29.99 23.00 11.44
N LYS A 435 -29.52 24.18 11.03
CA LYS A 435 -28.86 24.37 9.74
C LYS A 435 -27.36 24.11 9.92
N ALA A 436 -26.95 22.84 9.79
CA ALA A 436 -25.56 22.42 9.99
C ALA A 436 -24.60 23.06 8.98
N SER A 437 -25.07 23.30 7.75
CA SER A 437 -24.35 24.07 6.73
C SER A 437 -25.32 24.68 5.72
N ALA A 438 -24.81 25.42 4.72
CA ALA A 438 -25.64 26.05 3.69
C ALA A 438 -26.60 25.07 3.00
N GLY A 439 -26.17 23.83 2.75
CA GLY A 439 -26.95 22.80 2.07
C GLY A 439 -27.35 21.60 2.95
N MET A 440 -27.27 21.73 4.27
CA MET A 440 -27.55 20.60 5.18
C MET A 440 -28.47 21.02 6.32
N LEU A 441 -29.64 20.38 6.35
CA LEU A 441 -30.58 20.38 7.45
C LEU A 441 -30.28 19.17 8.34
N GLU A 442 -30.28 19.36 9.66
CA GLU A 442 -30.01 18.30 10.63
C GLU A 442 -31.11 18.23 11.69
N PHE A 443 -31.57 17.00 11.97
CA PHE A 443 -32.41 16.68 13.12
C PHE A 443 -31.66 15.72 14.05
N VAL A 444 -31.66 16.03 15.35
CA VAL A 444 -31.20 15.11 16.40
C VAL A 444 -32.42 14.67 17.17
N VAL A 445 -32.69 13.35 17.19
CA VAL A 445 -33.96 12.81 17.67
C VAL A 445 -33.72 11.60 18.56
N ASP A 446 -34.34 11.59 19.75
CA ASP A 446 -34.36 10.44 20.64
C ASP A 446 -35.55 9.53 20.28
N VAL A 447 -35.26 8.36 19.73
CA VAL A 447 -36.27 7.40 19.26
C VAL A 447 -36.60 6.43 20.38
N PRO A 448 -37.86 6.40 20.87
CA PRO A 448 -38.25 5.54 21.97
C PRO A 448 -38.10 4.04 21.61
N PRO A 449 -37.88 3.17 22.60
CA PRO A 449 -37.74 1.73 22.37
C PRO A 449 -39.09 1.06 22.05
N GLY A 450 -39.05 0.02 21.19
CA GLY A 450 -40.16 -0.91 21.01
C GLY A 450 -40.26 -1.45 19.59
N ARG A 451 -40.19 -2.79 19.44
CA ARG A 451 -40.35 -3.46 18.14
C ARG A 451 -41.73 -3.21 17.51
N ASP A 452 -42.77 -3.19 18.35
CA ASP A 452 -44.17 -3.03 17.95
C ASP A 452 -44.72 -1.65 18.32
N ALA A 453 -43.86 -0.74 18.78
CA ALA A 453 -44.26 0.63 19.06
C ALA A 453 -44.63 1.36 17.75
N GLU A 454 -45.54 2.32 17.86
CA GLU A 454 -45.81 3.25 16.76
C GLU A 454 -44.51 3.95 16.35
N PRO A 455 -44.29 4.15 15.04
CA PRO A 455 -43.09 4.82 14.59
C PRO A 455 -43.11 6.26 15.10
N LEU A 456 -41.95 6.77 15.51
CA LEU A 456 -41.81 8.21 15.72
C LEU A 456 -41.93 8.91 14.36
N VAL A 457 -42.86 9.87 14.26
CA VAL A 457 -43.17 10.56 13.01
C VAL A 457 -42.55 11.96 13.03
N LEU A 458 -41.57 12.18 12.17
CA LEU A 458 -40.97 13.49 11.92
C LEU A 458 -41.48 14.02 10.59
N LYS A 459 -42.16 15.17 10.60
CA LYS A 459 -42.69 15.82 9.40
C LYS A 459 -42.07 17.19 9.23
N TYR A 460 -41.63 17.51 8.01
CA TYR A 460 -41.10 18.84 7.70
C TYR A 460 -41.43 19.27 6.27
N THR A 461 -41.58 20.58 6.08
CA THR A 461 -41.87 21.22 4.80
C THR A 461 -40.85 22.31 4.54
N PHE A 462 -40.25 22.29 3.35
CA PHE A 462 -39.30 23.32 2.93
C PHE A 462 -39.62 23.82 1.52
N ASN A 463 -39.16 25.04 1.25
CA ASN A 463 -39.02 25.54 -0.12
C ASN A 463 -37.55 25.63 -0.49
N THR A 464 -37.23 25.37 -1.75
CA THR A 464 -35.90 25.61 -2.33
C THR A 464 -35.98 26.30 -3.67
N GLU A 465 -34.94 27.07 -4.01
CA GLU A 465 -34.68 27.70 -5.30
C GLU A 465 -33.27 27.31 -5.77
N LEU A 466 -33.19 26.63 -6.91
CA LEU A 466 -31.94 26.16 -7.54
C LEU A 466 -31.28 27.22 -8.42
#